data_AF-A0A3Q0GV56-F1
#
_entry.id   AF-A0A3Q0GV56-F1
#
_cell.length_a   1.000
_cell.length_b   1.000
_cell.length_c   1.000
_cell.angle_alpha   90.00
_cell.angle_beta   90.00
_cell.angle_gamma   90.00
#
_symmetry.space_group_name_H-M   'P 1'
#
loop_
_entity.id
_entity.type
_entity.pdbx_description
1 polymer ?
#
loop_
_entity_poly.entity_id
_entity_poly.type
_entity_poly.pdbx_seq_one_letter_code
_entity_poly.pdbx_strand_id
1 'polypeptide(L)'
;METLGSLLQHNLLQESFRDAWTRLLESSTKFHVVTWGTLLLYLSSYYLASLPGFIYQFIPAMKKYKIQQDKPETWEDQWKCFKMTFYHIFTLHIPLSLAVYFYVEYANLPCDWNSMPRWYSAIAQVFGCLLIEDTWEYFIHRLLHHRRLYQYLHKVHHNFQEPRKKFKERNNIKPLKTC
;
A
#
# COMPACT_ATOMS: atom_id res chain seq x y z
N MET A 1 -38.00 -0.45 -7.82
CA MET A 1 -36.58 -0.43 -7.43
C MET A 1 -36.23 -1.46 -6.33
N GLU A 2 -37.14 -2.32 -5.89
CA GLU A 2 -36.86 -3.36 -4.88
C GLU A 2 -36.24 -4.65 -5.45
N THR A 3 -36.36 -4.89 -6.75
CA THR A 3 -36.00 -6.18 -7.38
C THR A 3 -34.51 -6.36 -7.66
N LEU A 4 -33.76 -5.28 -7.91
CA LEU A 4 -32.32 -5.35 -8.13
C LEU A 4 -31.56 -5.58 -6.81
N GLY A 5 -32.10 -5.03 -5.71
CA GLY A 5 -31.57 -5.23 -4.36
C GLY A 5 -31.72 -6.67 -3.90
N SER A 6 -32.89 -7.28 -4.13
CA SER A 6 -33.17 -8.67 -3.73
C SER A 6 -32.39 -9.70 -4.56
N LEU A 7 -32.17 -9.46 -5.85
CA LEU A 7 -31.37 -10.35 -6.72
C LEU A 7 -29.87 -10.33 -6.40
N LEU A 8 -29.34 -9.20 -5.90
CA LEU A 8 -27.94 -9.04 -5.49
C LEU A 8 -27.68 -9.46 -4.04
N GLN A 9 -28.72 -9.85 -3.28
CA GLN A 9 -28.65 -10.15 -1.85
C GLN A 9 -28.30 -11.62 -1.55
N HIS A 10 -28.56 -12.53 -2.49
CA HIS A 10 -28.22 -13.95 -2.37
C HIS A 10 -26.76 -14.21 -2.78
N ASN A 11 -25.82 -13.68 -2.00
CA ASN A 11 -24.43 -14.10 -2.06
C ASN A 11 -24.21 -15.21 -1.04
N LEU A 12 -23.80 -16.42 -1.49
CA LEU A 12 -23.52 -17.56 -0.61
C LEU A 12 -22.49 -17.25 0.49
N LEU A 13 -21.60 -16.30 0.22
CA LEU A 13 -20.56 -15.88 1.17
C LEU A 13 -21.05 -14.78 2.13
N GLN A 14 -22.16 -14.09 1.85
CA GLN A 14 -22.59 -12.92 2.61
C GLN A 14 -22.94 -13.26 4.06
N GLU A 15 -23.53 -14.43 4.30
CA GLU A 15 -23.85 -14.89 5.66
C GLU A 15 -22.57 -15.22 6.44
N SER A 16 -21.65 -15.99 5.86
CA SER A 16 -20.37 -16.31 6.50
C SER A 16 -19.53 -15.06 6.78
N PHE A 17 -19.51 -14.10 5.85
CA PHE A 17 -18.84 -12.81 6.05
C PHE A 17 -19.53 -11.99 7.14
N ARG A 18 -20.86 -11.95 7.18
CA ARG A 18 -21.61 -11.25 8.22
C ARG A 18 -21.30 -11.84 9.59
N ASP A 19 -21.29 -13.17 9.73
CA ASP A 19 -20.98 -13.83 11.00
C ASP A 19 -19.54 -13.62 11.45
N ALA A 20 -18.59 -13.59 10.51
CA ALA A 20 -17.21 -13.24 10.81
C ALA A 20 -17.07 -11.76 11.23
N TRP A 21 -17.78 -10.86 10.54
CA TRP A 21 -17.81 -9.43 10.83
C TRP A 21 -18.38 -9.15 12.22
N THR A 22 -19.54 -9.72 12.55
CA THR A 22 -20.16 -9.54 13.87
C THR A 22 -19.25 -10.06 14.98
N ARG A 23 -18.64 -11.24 14.82
CA ARG A 23 -17.66 -11.77 15.80
C ARG A 23 -16.43 -10.87 15.97
N LEU A 24 -15.95 -10.28 14.89
CA LEU A 24 -14.85 -9.32 14.95
C LEU A 24 -15.24 -8.07 15.74
N LEU A 25 -16.44 -7.54 15.50
CA LEU A 25 -16.95 -6.35 16.17
C LEU A 25 -17.26 -6.59 17.66
N GLU A 26 -17.76 -7.77 18.02
CA GLU A 26 -18.05 -8.13 19.41
C GLU A 26 -16.76 -8.34 20.24
N SER A 27 -15.72 -8.87 19.60
CA SER A 27 -14.44 -9.18 20.28
C SER A 27 -13.47 -7.99 20.35
N SER A 28 -13.65 -6.97 19.50
CA SER A 28 -12.66 -5.91 19.30
C SER A 28 -13.26 -4.51 19.39
N THR A 29 -12.52 -3.58 19.97
CA THR A 29 -12.91 -2.16 19.97
C THR A 29 -12.70 -1.53 18.59
N LYS A 30 -13.45 -0.45 18.31
CA LYS A 30 -13.30 0.35 17.09
C LYS A 30 -11.84 0.75 16.84
N PHE A 31 -11.14 1.16 17.90
CA PHE A 31 -9.73 1.51 17.85
C PHE A 31 -8.85 0.34 17.38
N HIS A 32 -9.04 -0.87 17.91
CA HIS A 32 -8.24 -2.02 17.54
C HIS A 32 -8.46 -2.42 16.08
N VAL A 33 -9.71 -2.43 15.61
CA VAL A 33 -10.03 -2.79 14.23
C VAL A 33 -9.50 -1.75 13.25
N VAL A 34 -9.71 -0.45 13.53
CA VAL A 34 -9.22 0.62 12.64
C VAL A 34 -7.70 0.72 12.63
N THR A 35 -7.04 0.54 13.78
CA THR A 35 -5.58 0.72 13.85
C THR A 35 -4.85 -0.56 13.45
N TRP A 36 -5.12 -1.67 14.15
CA TRP A 36 -4.40 -2.93 13.95
C TRP A 36 -4.98 -3.77 12.82
N GLY A 37 -6.32 -3.78 12.67
CA GLY A 37 -6.97 -4.48 11.56
C GLY A 37 -6.57 -3.91 10.21
N THR A 38 -6.61 -2.58 10.05
CA THR A 38 -6.14 -1.91 8.83
C THR A 38 -4.65 -2.13 8.59
N LEU A 39 -3.81 -2.04 9.63
CA LEU A 39 -2.38 -2.30 9.52
C LEU A 39 -2.11 -3.73 9.04
N LEU A 40 -2.80 -4.71 9.62
CA LEU A 40 -2.66 -6.11 9.23
C LEU A 40 -3.10 -6.33 7.79
N LEU A 41 -4.25 -5.77 7.39
CA LEU A 41 -4.75 -5.87 6.02
C LEU A 41 -3.75 -5.25 5.02
N TYR A 42 -3.20 -4.09 5.34
CA TYR A 42 -2.17 -3.44 4.54
C TYR A 42 -0.90 -4.30 4.44
N LEU A 43 -0.40 -4.81 5.57
CA LEU A 43 0.80 -5.62 5.60
C LEU A 43 0.64 -6.94 4.83
N SER A 44 -0.49 -7.62 5.04
CA SER A 44 -0.83 -8.85 4.35
C SER A 44 -0.97 -8.63 2.85
N SER A 45 -1.70 -7.60 2.42
CA SER A 45 -1.85 -7.30 0.99
C SER A 45 -0.51 -6.97 0.32
N TYR A 46 0.34 -6.17 0.97
CA TYR A 46 1.68 -5.85 0.49
C TYR A 46 2.56 -7.09 0.34
N TYR A 47 2.63 -7.95 1.36
CA TYR A 47 3.43 -9.17 1.28
C TYR A 47 2.87 -10.19 0.29
N LEU A 48 1.54 -10.35 0.23
CA LEU A 48 0.90 -11.24 -0.75
C LEU A 48 1.17 -10.79 -2.19
N ALA A 49 1.11 -9.49 -2.47
CA ALA A 49 1.40 -8.95 -3.80
C ALA A 49 2.89 -9.07 -4.18
N SER A 50 3.80 -8.94 -3.21
CA SER A 50 5.25 -9.03 -3.44
C SER A 50 5.80 -10.47 -3.46
N LEU A 51 5.09 -11.42 -2.86
CA LEU A 51 5.51 -12.82 -2.72
C LEU A 51 5.78 -13.53 -4.07
N PRO A 52 4.95 -13.39 -5.12
CA PRO A 52 5.27 -13.96 -6.43
C PRO A 52 6.60 -13.43 -7.00
N GLY A 53 6.82 -12.11 -6.88
CA GLY A 53 8.06 -11.47 -7.32
C GLY A 53 9.28 -12.00 -6.56
N PHE A 54 9.16 -12.17 -5.25
CA PHE A 54 10.21 -12.74 -4.40
C PHE A 54 10.52 -14.20 -4.78
N ILE A 55 9.50 -15.04 -4.98
CA ILE A 55 9.67 -16.45 -5.37
C ILE A 55 10.38 -16.56 -6.73
N TYR A 56 10.02 -15.74 -7.71
CA TYR A 56 10.62 -15.78 -9.05
C TYR A 56 12.13 -15.53 -9.05
N GLN A 57 12.68 -14.86 -8.04
CA GLN A 57 14.12 -14.62 -7.94
C GLN A 57 14.92 -15.92 -7.67
N PHE A 58 14.32 -16.89 -6.99
CA PHE A 58 14.96 -18.15 -6.62
C PHE A 58 14.84 -19.21 -7.72
N ILE A 59 13.99 -19.02 -8.73
CA ILE A 59 13.81 -19.97 -9.83
C ILE A 59 14.81 -19.66 -10.96
N PRO A 60 15.79 -20.54 -11.26
CA PRO A 60 16.81 -20.28 -12.28
C PRO A 60 16.23 -19.99 -13.67
N ALA A 61 15.13 -20.67 -14.05
CA ALA A 61 14.45 -20.50 -15.33
C ALA A 61 13.81 -19.10 -15.51
N MET A 62 13.50 -18.42 -14.42
CA MET A 62 12.84 -17.10 -14.44
C MET A 62 13.84 -15.94 -14.46
N LYS A 63 15.12 -16.18 -14.13
CA LYS A 63 16.17 -15.16 -14.13
C LYS A 63 16.35 -14.48 -15.49
N LYS A 64 16.04 -15.18 -16.60
CA LYS A 64 16.10 -14.62 -17.95
C LYS A 64 15.09 -13.49 -18.20
N TYR A 65 13.97 -13.45 -17.46
CA TYR A 65 12.94 -12.41 -17.58
C TYR A 65 13.21 -11.20 -16.68
N LYS A 66 14.33 -11.20 -15.94
CA LYS A 66 14.71 -10.09 -15.08
C LYS A 66 15.08 -8.87 -15.92
N ILE A 67 14.42 -7.74 -15.66
CA ILE A 67 14.67 -6.46 -16.35
C ILE A 67 16.10 -5.96 -16.10
N GLN A 68 16.65 -6.19 -14.89
CA GLN A 68 18.01 -5.80 -14.51
C GLN A 68 18.87 -7.04 -14.21
N GLN A 69 19.48 -7.63 -15.24
CA GLN A 69 20.33 -8.81 -15.07
C GLN A 69 21.68 -8.48 -14.38
N ASP A 70 22.18 -7.26 -14.55
CA ASP A 70 23.50 -6.82 -14.04
C ASP A 70 23.54 -6.55 -12.52
N LYS A 71 22.42 -6.69 -11.81
CA LYS A 71 22.34 -6.46 -10.37
C LYS A 71 21.91 -7.76 -9.68
N PRO A 72 22.86 -8.56 -9.15
CA PRO A 72 22.49 -9.75 -8.38
C PRO A 72 21.75 -9.32 -7.11
N GLU A 73 20.75 -10.10 -6.72
CA GLU A 73 20.03 -9.85 -5.47
C GLU A 73 20.79 -10.51 -4.35
N THR A 74 21.37 -9.71 -3.48
CA THR A 74 22.08 -10.22 -2.31
C THR A 74 21.17 -10.21 -1.10
N TRP A 75 21.47 -11.08 -0.14
CA TRP A 75 20.71 -11.17 1.10
C TRP A 75 20.77 -9.85 1.89
N GLU A 76 21.89 -9.13 1.82
CA GLU A 76 22.08 -7.85 2.48
C GLU A 76 21.14 -6.78 1.93
N ASP A 77 20.94 -6.74 0.62
CA ASP A 77 20.02 -5.82 -0.04
C ASP A 77 18.56 -6.11 0.34
N GLN A 78 18.19 -7.39 0.41
CA GLN A 78 16.86 -7.82 0.88
C GLN A 78 16.63 -7.45 2.34
N TRP A 79 17.61 -7.68 3.22
CA TRP A 79 17.53 -7.29 4.63
C TRP A 79 17.44 -5.77 4.81
N LYS A 80 18.14 -5.01 3.97
CA LYS A 80 18.03 -3.54 3.95
C LYS A 80 16.65 -3.08 3.50
N CYS A 81 16.07 -3.71 2.47
CA CYS A 81 14.72 -3.44 2.00
C CYS A 81 13.68 -3.74 3.09
N PHE A 82 13.81 -4.88 3.77
CA PHE A 82 12.96 -5.28 4.88
C PHE A 82 12.99 -4.25 6.02
N LYS A 83 14.19 -3.84 6.47
CA LYS A 83 14.35 -2.80 7.50
C LYS A 83 13.74 -1.47 7.10
N MET A 84 13.90 -1.07 5.83
CA MET A 84 13.31 0.17 5.31
C MET A 84 11.77 0.10 5.30
N THR A 85 11.21 -1.06 4.96
CA THR A 85 9.76 -1.30 4.98
C THR A 85 9.22 -1.18 6.40
N PHE A 86 9.89 -1.79 7.38
CA PHE A 86 9.55 -1.65 8.79
C PHE A 86 9.60 -0.20 9.25
N TYR A 87 10.66 0.54 8.91
CA TYR A 87 10.77 1.95 9.23
C TYR A 87 9.59 2.77 8.67
N HIS A 88 9.19 2.51 7.42
CA HIS A 88 8.04 3.17 6.80
C HIS A 88 6.73 2.87 7.53
N ILE A 89 6.50 1.62 7.91
CA ILE A 89 5.32 1.21 8.67
C ILE A 89 5.23 1.98 9.99
N PHE A 90 6.31 2.02 10.76
CA PHE A 90 6.31 2.68 12.07
C PHE A 90 6.26 4.20 12.00
N THR A 91 6.91 4.82 11.02
CA THR A 91 7.07 6.29 10.98
C THR A 91 6.02 7.01 10.15
N LEU A 92 5.44 6.36 9.15
CA LEU A 92 4.47 6.98 8.26
C LEU A 92 3.09 6.33 8.40
N HIS A 93 3.03 5.00 8.33
CA HIS A 93 1.73 4.32 8.26
C HIS A 93 0.98 4.35 9.60
N ILE A 94 1.62 3.99 10.72
CA ILE A 94 0.96 4.02 12.05
C ILE A 94 0.48 5.44 12.42
N PRO A 95 1.30 6.51 12.32
CA PRO A 95 0.85 7.86 12.62
C PRO A 95 -0.29 8.34 11.71
N LEU A 96 -0.26 7.98 10.43
CA LEU A 96 -1.35 8.29 9.50
C LEU A 96 -2.65 7.59 9.89
N SER A 97 -2.60 6.28 10.21
CA SER A 97 -3.77 5.52 10.67
C SER A 97 -4.37 6.10 11.95
N LEU A 98 -3.54 6.52 12.90
CA LEU A 98 -4.00 7.21 14.11
C LEU A 98 -4.62 8.58 13.79
N ALA A 99 -3.99 9.37 12.92
CA ALA A 99 -4.51 10.67 12.50
C ALA A 99 -5.88 10.54 11.83
N VAL A 100 -6.07 9.54 10.97
CA VAL A 100 -7.36 9.23 10.35
C VAL A 100 -8.40 8.84 11.40
N TYR A 101 -8.05 7.98 12.35
CA TYR A 101 -8.96 7.60 13.44
C TYR A 101 -9.42 8.83 14.23
N PHE A 102 -8.49 9.66 14.69
CA PHE A 102 -8.83 10.88 15.44
C PHE A 102 -9.63 11.88 14.61
N TYR A 103 -9.33 12.01 13.31
CA TYR A 103 -10.09 12.87 12.41
C TYR A 103 -11.54 12.39 12.26
N VAL A 104 -11.77 11.09 12.10
CA VAL A 104 -13.12 10.51 11.97
C VAL A 104 -13.93 10.73 13.24
N GLU A 105 -13.32 10.53 14.42
CA GLU A 105 -13.96 10.80 15.71
C GLU A 105 -14.25 12.29 15.90
N TYR A 106 -13.28 13.17 15.59
CA TYR A 106 -13.43 14.61 15.75
C TYR A 106 -14.49 15.19 14.81
N ALA A 107 -14.51 14.76 13.55
CA ALA A 107 -15.44 15.23 12.54
C ALA A 107 -16.86 14.63 12.69
N ASN A 108 -17.07 13.71 13.65
CA ASN A 108 -18.33 12.99 13.86
C ASN A 108 -18.89 12.41 12.56
N LEU A 109 -18.01 11.85 11.71
CA LEU A 109 -18.43 11.26 10.45
C LEU A 109 -19.37 10.08 10.74
N PRO A 110 -20.55 9.99 10.08
CA PRO A 110 -21.49 8.91 10.27
C PRO A 110 -20.97 7.63 9.60
N CYS A 111 -19.94 7.03 10.19
CA CYS A 111 -19.45 5.70 9.83
C CYS A 111 -20.28 4.69 10.61
N ASP A 112 -21.31 4.12 9.96
CA ASP A 112 -22.06 3.01 10.55
C ASP A 112 -21.12 1.83 10.78
N TRP A 113 -20.81 1.61 12.05
CA TRP A 113 -19.90 0.56 12.53
C TRP A 113 -20.64 -0.73 12.84
N ASN A 114 -21.95 -0.64 13.11
CA ASN A 114 -22.73 -1.74 13.68
C ASN A 114 -23.31 -2.67 12.61
N SER A 115 -23.25 -2.26 11.34
CA SER A 115 -23.75 -3.04 10.23
C SER A 115 -22.68 -3.27 9.17
N MET A 116 -22.65 -4.49 8.62
CA MET A 116 -21.75 -4.80 7.51
C MET A 116 -22.17 -3.99 6.28
N PRO A 117 -21.25 -3.23 5.64
CA PRO A 117 -21.59 -2.49 4.44
C PRO A 117 -22.03 -3.45 3.33
N ARG A 118 -23.00 -3.01 2.52
CA ARG A 118 -23.44 -3.78 1.36
C ARG A 118 -22.26 -3.93 0.38
N TRP A 119 -22.09 -5.11 -0.22
CA TRP A 119 -20.90 -5.45 -1.01
C TRP A 119 -20.60 -4.44 -2.14
N TYR A 120 -21.62 -3.91 -2.81
CA TYR A 120 -21.46 -2.90 -3.85
C TYR A 120 -21.03 -1.53 -3.29
N SER A 121 -21.48 -1.18 -2.09
CA SER A 121 -21.05 0.02 -1.39
C SER A 121 -19.59 -0.11 -0.95
N ALA A 122 -19.19 -1.29 -0.49
CA ALA A 122 -17.80 -1.58 -0.14
C ALA A 122 -16.90 -1.45 -1.38
N ILE A 123 -17.28 -2.01 -2.54
CA ILE A 123 -16.52 -1.85 -3.79
C ILE A 123 -16.40 -0.38 -4.20
N ALA A 124 -17.50 0.38 -4.15
CA ALA A 124 -17.47 1.81 -4.48
C ALA A 124 -16.56 2.61 -3.52
N GLN A 125 -16.59 2.29 -2.23
CA GLN A 125 -15.69 2.88 -1.24
C GLN A 125 -14.23 2.53 -1.51
N VAL A 126 -13.90 1.26 -1.77
CA VAL A 126 -12.55 0.84 -2.15
C VAL A 126 -12.08 1.58 -3.39
N PHE A 127 -12.90 1.68 -4.43
CA PHE A 127 -12.55 2.44 -5.64
C PHE A 127 -12.31 3.92 -5.35
N GLY A 128 -13.15 4.54 -4.53
CA GLY A 128 -12.94 5.92 -4.06
C GLY A 128 -11.63 6.08 -3.29
N CYS A 129 -11.32 5.16 -2.39
CA CYS A 129 -10.05 5.15 -1.65
C CYS A 129 -8.85 5.02 -2.59
N LEU A 130 -8.91 4.14 -3.60
CA LEU A 130 -7.85 3.98 -4.59
C LEU A 130 -7.57 5.28 -5.36
N LEU A 131 -8.61 6.02 -5.75
CA LEU A 131 -8.44 7.31 -6.43
C LEU A 131 -7.81 8.37 -5.53
N ILE A 132 -8.24 8.43 -4.26
CA ILE A 132 -7.69 9.37 -3.27
C ILE A 132 -6.24 9.02 -2.97
N GLU A 133 -5.93 7.74 -2.78
CA GLU A 133 -4.59 7.23 -2.53
C GLU A 133 -3.66 7.57 -3.70
N ASP A 134 -4.04 7.25 -4.94
CA ASP A 134 -3.27 7.59 -6.14
C ASP A 134 -3.03 9.11 -6.28
N THR A 135 -4.06 9.91 -6.03
CA THR A 135 -3.96 11.38 -6.07
C THR A 135 -2.99 11.89 -5.00
N TRP A 136 -3.13 11.41 -3.77
CA TRP A 136 -2.30 11.81 -2.64
C TRP A 136 -0.84 11.39 -2.82
N GLU A 137 -0.60 10.15 -3.26
CA GLU A 137 0.73 9.64 -3.59
C GLU A 137 1.41 10.46 -4.69
N TYR A 138 0.67 10.85 -5.73
CA TYR A 138 1.18 11.74 -6.78
C TYR A 138 1.67 13.08 -6.21
N PHE A 139 0.85 13.73 -5.36
CA PHE A 139 1.22 15.01 -4.76
C PHE A 139 2.37 14.89 -3.77
N ILE A 140 2.40 13.86 -2.93
CA ILE A 140 3.53 13.60 -2.03
C ILE A 140 4.79 13.34 -2.84
N HIS A 141 4.71 12.51 -3.88
CA HIS A 141 5.86 12.22 -4.72
C HIS A 141 6.42 13.52 -5.32
N ARG A 142 5.57 14.38 -5.85
CA ARG A 142 5.95 15.70 -6.38
C ARG A 142 6.53 16.62 -5.30
N LEU A 143 5.98 16.60 -4.08
CA LEU A 143 6.51 17.34 -2.95
C LEU A 143 7.90 16.83 -2.53
N LEU A 144 8.12 15.52 -2.56
CA LEU A 144 9.42 14.91 -2.24
C LEU A 144 10.49 15.26 -3.29
N HIS A 145 10.10 15.50 -4.54
CA HIS A 145 10.97 16.07 -5.58
C HIS A 145 11.29 17.55 -5.37
N HIS A 146 10.62 18.24 -4.46
CA HIS A 146 10.93 19.63 -4.17
C HIS A 146 12.37 19.76 -3.64
N ARG A 147 13.12 20.74 -4.16
CA ARG A 147 14.57 20.91 -3.99
C ARG A 147 15.09 20.81 -2.54
N ARG A 148 14.27 21.19 -1.56
CA ARG A 148 14.60 21.13 -0.12
C ARG A 148 14.43 19.74 0.49
N LEU A 149 13.44 18.97 0.04
CA LEU A 149 13.13 17.62 0.55
C LEU A 149 13.88 16.52 -0.21
N TYR A 150 14.20 16.80 -1.48
CA TYR A 150 14.93 15.88 -2.35
C TYR A 150 16.25 15.41 -1.73
N GLN A 151 17.00 16.32 -1.10
CA GLN A 151 18.32 16.02 -0.55
C GLN A 151 18.29 15.01 0.60
N TYR A 152 17.22 15.00 1.39
CA TYR A 152 17.11 14.19 2.61
C TYR A 152 16.31 12.90 2.40
N LEU A 153 15.19 12.98 1.68
CA LEU A 153 14.23 11.88 1.59
C LEU A 153 14.28 11.18 0.22
N HIS A 154 14.26 11.96 -0.87
CA HIS A 154 14.13 11.38 -2.21
C HIS A 154 15.43 10.79 -2.76
N LYS A 155 16.59 11.34 -2.36
CA LYS A 155 17.92 10.80 -2.71
C LYS A 155 18.12 9.37 -2.22
N VAL A 156 17.53 8.98 -1.08
CA VAL A 156 17.63 7.62 -0.54
C VAL A 156 16.83 6.62 -1.38
N HIS A 157 15.66 7.02 -1.87
CA HIS A 157 14.80 6.19 -2.72
C HIS A 157 15.45 5.90 -4.09
N HIS A 158 16.06 6.91 -4.71
CA HIS A 158 16.83 6.75 -5.95
C HIS A 158 18.16 5.98 -5.81
N ASN A 159 18.60 5.62 -4.60
CA ASN A 159 19.76 4.73 -4.46
C ASN A 159 19.44 3.29 -4.91
N PHE A 160 18.16 2.91 -4.94
CA PHE A 160 17.73 1.58 -5.38
C PHE A 160 17.32 1.53 -6.85
N GLN A 161 17.01 2.68 -7.46
CA GLN A 161 16.67 2.81 -8.87
C GLN A 161 17.55 3.85 -9.55
N GLU A 162 18.47 3.40 -10.41
CA GLU A 162 18.65 4.00 -11.74
C GLU A 162 19.65 3.21 -12.63
N PRO A 163 19.16 2.45 -13.63
CA PRO A 163 19.95 2.03 -14.78
C PRO A 163 20.45 3.22 -15.62
N ARG A 164 19.77 4.38 -15.53
CA ARG A 164 20.07 5.57 -16.32
C ARG A 164 21.37 6.27 -15.93
N LYS A 165 21.77 6.25 -14.66
CA LYS A 165 23.07 6.80 -14.20
C LYS A 165 24.23 6.02 -14.80
N LYS A 166 24.19 4.69 -14.70
CA LYS A 166 25.20 3.81 -15.32
C LYS A 166 25.24 3.93 -16.85
N PHE A 167 24.09 4.07 -17.52
CA PHE A 167 24.04 4.32 -18.96
C PHE A 167 24.64 5.67 -19.36
N LYS A 168 24.37 6.76 -18.61
CA LYS A 168 24.94 8.09 -18.87
C LYS A 168 26.45 8.14 -18.62
N GLU A 169 26.94 7.50 -17.54
CA GLU A 169 28.39 7.38 -17.28
C GLU A 169 29.10 6.55 -18.34
N ARG A 170 28.51 5.42 -18.75
CA ARG A 170 29.09 4.55 -19.80
C ARG A 170 29.17 5.25 -21.16
N ASN A 171 28.26 6.16 -21.46
CA ASN A 171 28.18 6.87 -22.75
C ASN A 171 28.65 8.33 -22.67
N ASN A 172 29.24 8.76 -21.56
CA ASN A 172 29.71 10.14 -21.33
C ASN A 172 28.65 11.23 -21.65
N ILE A 173 27.37 10.91 -21.42
CA ILE A 173 26.26 11.81 -21.70
C ILE A 173 26.11 12.74 -20.50
N LYS A 174 26.42 14.02 -20.69
CA LYS A 174 26.28 15.06 -19.66
C LYS A 174 24.89 14.97 -19.02
N PRO A 175 24.77 15.04 -17.68
CA PRO A 175 23.48 15.02 -17.02
C PRO A 175 22.70 16.26 -17.48
N LEU A 176 21.63 16.03 -18.25
CA LEU A 176 20.58 17.02 -18.42
C LEU A 176 20.13 17.47 -17.03
N LYS A 177 20.22 18.78 -16.78
CA LYS A 177 19.61 19.43 -15.62
C LYS A 177 18.10 19.29 -15.76
N THR A 178 17.56 18.17 -15.32
CA THR A 178 16.12 18.05 -15.07
C THR A 178 15.84 18.66 -13.69
N CYS A 179 14.83 19.53 -13.67
CA CYS A 179 14.34 20.30 -12.53
C CYS A 179 14.22 19.52 -11.23
#